data_AF-F6MHJ2-F1
#
_entry.id   AF-F6MHJ2-F1
#
_cell.length_a   1.000
_cell.length_b   1.000
_cell.length_c   1.000
_cell.angle_alpha   90.00
_cell.angle_beta   90.00
_cell.angle_gamma   90.00
#
_symmetry.space_group_name_H-M   'P 1'
#
loop_
_entity.id
_entity.type
_entity.pdbx_description
1 polymer ?
#
loop_
_entity_poly.entity_id
_entity_poly.type
_entity_poly.pdbx_seq_one_letter_code
_entity_poly.pdbx_strand_id
1 'polypeptide(L)'
;EHTLEAKAYAHALGADYIEQDIVLTKDDIPIVMHDPELDTTTNVAKLFPGRARENGKYYSVDFTLAEIKSLSLSERFDPETQQPIYPNRFPATEYDFKIPTLEEEIKFIQGLNKSTGKNIGIYPEIKKPLWHKQQGKDISKIVIDILNKYGYKSKEDKIYLQTFDFDEIKRIREELGYQGKLIMLVGENDWEEAPTDYEYIKSEEGMAEVAKYADGIGPWIP
;
A
#
# COMPACT_ATOMS: atom_id res chain seq x y z
N GLU A 1 -9.99 3.91 -5.79
CA GLU A 1 -8.65 3.34 -6.11
C GLU A 1 -8.57 1.89 -5.65
N HIS A 2 -7.51 1.16 -6.04
CA HIS A 2 -7.16 -0.18 -5.52
C HIS A 2 -8.20 -1.33 -5.58
N THR A 3 -9.28 -1.18 -6.35
CA THR A 3 -10.24 -2.26 -6.61
C THR A 3 -9.67 -3.27 -7.61
N LEU A 4 -10.05 -4.55 -7.53
CA LEU A 4 -9.62 -5.55 -8.52
C LEU A 4 -10.06 -5.17 -9.95
N GLU A 5 -11.19 -4.46 -10.08
CA GLU A 5 -11.67 -3.90 -11.34
C GLU A 5 -10.71 -2.86 -11.92
N ALA A 6 -10.21 -1.95 -11.07
CA ALA A 6 -9.19 -0.98 -11.49
C ALA A 6 -7.88 -1.67 -11.88
N LYS A 7 -7.48 -2.72 -11.14
CA LYS A 7 -6.29 -3.54 -11.48
C LYS A 7 -6.47 -4.28 -12.81
N ALA A 8 -7.67 -4.82 -13.07
CA ALA A 8 -8.01 -5.48 -14.34
C ALA A 8 -7.89 -4.49 -15.51
N TYR A 9 -8.40 -3.27 -15.33
CA TYR A 9 -8.33 -2.24 -16.34
C TYR A 9 -6.89 -1.80 -16.61
N ALA A 10 -6.08 -1.58 -15.56
CA ALA A 10 -4.65 -1.26 -15.70
C ALA A 10 -3.87 -2.37 -16.44
N HIS A 11 -4.15 -3.64 -16.11
CA HIS A 11 -3.57 -4.80 -16.81
C HIS A 11 -3.96 -4.82 -18.30
N ALA A 12 -5.23 -4.56 -18.60
CA ALA A 12 -5.74 -4.52 -19.98
C ALA A 12 -5.09 -3.40 -20.80
N LEU A 13 -4.90 -2.21 -20.20
CA LEU A 13 -4.21 -1.08 -20.80
C LEU A 13 -2.72 -1.34 -21.07
N GLY A 14 -2.15 -2.39 -20.47
CA GLY A 14 -0.77 -2.81 -20.72
C GLY A 14 0.26 -2.18 -19.79
N ALA A 15 -0.13 -1.81 -18.57
CA ALA A 15 0.83 -1.41 -17.55
C ALA A 15 1.88 -2.52 -17.30
N ASP A 16 3.16 -2.17 -17.21
CA ASP A 16 4.24 -3.12 -16.93
C ASP A 16 4.24 -3.61 -15.47
N TYR A 17 3.80 -2.74 -14.57
CA TYR A 17 3.66 -2.98 -13.14
C TYR A 17 2.34 -2.41 -12.64
N ILE A 18 1.76 -3.08 -11.65
CA ILE A 18 0.54 -2.65 -10.96
C ILE A 18 0.90 -2.47 -9.49
N GLU A 19 0.57 -1.30 -8.93
CA GLU A 19 0.97 -0.86 -7.59
C GLU A 19 -0.03 -1.29 -6.51
N GLN A 20 0.45 -1.49 -5.28
CA GLN A 20 -0.35 -1.84 -4.10
C GLN A 20 0.11 -1.04 -2.88
N ASP A 21 -0.73 -0.21 -2.29
CA ASP A 21 -0.49 0.31 -0.96
C ASP A 21 -0.92 -0.72 0.09
N ILE A 22 -0.07 -1.07 1.05
CA ILE A 22 -0.37 -2.14 2.01
C ILE A 22 -0.44 -1.61 3.44
N VAL A 23 -1.55 -1.93 4.12
CA VAL A 23 -1.77 -1.74 5.57
C VAL A 23 -2.26 -3.05 6.19
N LEU A 24 -2.22 -3.16 7.53
CA LEU A 24 -2.68 -4.35 8.23
C LEU A 24 -4.05 -4.18 8.89
N THR A 25 -4.81 -5.26 8.84
CA THR A 25 -6.01 -5.46 9.67
C THR A 25 -5.66 -5.86 11.10
N LYS A 26 -6.67 -5.88 11.97
CA LYS A 26 -6.56 -6.31 13.37
C LYS A 26 -6.00 -7.72 13.53
N ASP A 27 -6.37 -8.63 12.65
CA ASP A 27 -5.97 -10.04 12.60
C ASP A 27 -4.77 -10.30 11.67
N ASP A 28 -3.92 -9.27 11.48
CA ASP A 28 -2.62 -9.33 10.79
C ASP A 28 -2.69 -9.75 9.32
N ILE A 29 -3.85 -9.54 8.68
CA ILE A 29 -3.99 -9.74 7.24
C ILE A 29 -3.66 -8.43 6.50
N PRO A 30 -2.71 -8.44 5.55
CA PRO A 30 -2.43 -7.28 4.71
C PRO A 30 -3.51 -7.06 3.66
N ILE A 31 -4.03 -5.84 3.63
CA ILE A 31 -5.03 -5.35 2.69
C ILE A 31 -4.44 -4.27 1.80
N VAL A 32 -5.00 -4.11 0.60
CA VAL A 32 -4.56 -3.10 -0.35
C VAL A 32 -5.38 -1.83 -0.16
N MET A 33 -4.79 -0.84 0.49
CA MET A 33 -5.40 0.43 0.83
C MET A 33 -4.33 1.50 1.07
N HIS A 34 -4.56 2.70 0.53
CA HIS A 34 -3.62 3.81 0.60
C HIS A 34 -3.36 4.26 2.04
N ASP A 35 -4.42 4.49 2.81
CA ASP A 35 -4.30 5.03 4.16
C ASP A 35 -4.60 3.95 5.21
N PRO A 36 -3.94 3.96 6.38
CA PRO A 36 -4.42 3.17 7.51
C PRO A 36 -5.83 3.58 7.96
N GLU A 37 -6.18 4.86 7.80
CA GLU A 37 -7.53 5.39 7.92
C GLU A 37 -8.49 4.85 6.85
N LEU A 38 -9.71 4.54 7.25
CA LEU A 38 -10.77 3.99 6.38
C LEU A 38 -11.78 5.06 5.94
N ASP A 39 -11.67 6.27 6.48
CA ASP A 39 -12.72 7.31 6.49
C ASP A 39 -13.05 7.90 5.11
N THR A 40 -12.07 7.97 4.21
CA THR A 40 -12.15 8.76 2.97
C THR A 40 -12.52 7.94 1.74
N THR A 41 -12.53 6.61 1.85
CA THR A 41 -12.77 5.69 0.74
C THR A 41 -13.75 4.59 1.10
N THR A 42 -14.32 4.57 2.31
CA THR A 42 -15.24 3.52 2.73
C THR A 42 -16.46 4.05 3.47
N ASN A 43 -17.49 3.22 3.60
CA ASN A 43 -18.66 3.50 4.42
C ASN A 43 -18.50 3.12 5.91
N VAL A 44 -17.27 3.04 6.44
CA VAL A 44 -16.96 2.56 7.80
C VAL A 44 -17.76 3.27 8.90
N ALA A 45 -17.88 4.60 8.83
CA ALA A 45 -18.58 5.40 9.84
C ALA A 45 -20.09 5.07 9.90
N LYS A 46 -20.67 4.65 8.78
CA LYS A 46 -22.07 4.22 8.70
C LYS A 46 -22.26 2.79 9.21
N LEU A 47 -21.33 1.88 8.89
CA LEU A 47 -21.47 0.46 9.22
C LEU A 47 -21.05 0.15 10.66
N PHE A 48 -20.06 0.87 11.18
CA PHE A 48 -19.50 0.67 12.52
C PHE A 48 -19.49 1.97 13.34
N PRO A 49 -20.65 2.61 13.56
CA PRO A 49 -20.72 3.84 14.35
C PRO A 49 -20.17 3.60 15.76
N GLY A 50 -19.33 4.50 16.25
CA GLY A 50 -18.72 4.43 17.59
C GLY A 50 -17.46 3.57 17.69
N ARG A 51 -16.92 3.09 16.57
CA ARG A 51 -15.62 2.39 16.50
C ARG A 51 -14.44 3.30 16.15
N ALA A 52 -14.68 4.60 16.00
CA ALA A 52 -13.63 5.58 15.82
C ALA A 52 -12.76 5.69 17.10
N ARG A 53 -11.48 6.02 16.93
CA ARG A 53 -10.60 6.39 18.04
C ARG A 53 -10.96 7.79 18.56
N GLU A 54 -10.30 8.23 19.64
CA GLU A 54 -10.56 9.55 20.27
C GLU A 54 -10.41 10.73 19.32
N ASN A 55 -9.59 10.59 18.27
CA ASN A 55 -9.42 11.59 17.21
C ASN A 55 -10.52 11.58 16.14
N GLY A 56 -11.55 10.75 16.30
CA GLY A 56 -12.69 10.65 15.38
C GLY A 56 -12.47 9.81 14.13
N LYS A 57 -11.30 9.17 13.96
CA LYS A 57 -10.93 8.39 12.77
C LYS A 57 -11.07 6.88 12.96
N TYR A 58 -11.23 6.14 11.87
CA TYR A 58 -11.34 4.68 11.85
C TYR A 58 -10.08 4.05 11.24
N TYR A 59 -9.36 3.23 11.99
CA TYR A 59 -8.11 2.61 11.54
C TYR A 59 -8.28 1.14 11.20
N SER A 60 -7.72 0.71 10.06
CA SER A 60 -7.72 -0.69 9.59
C SER A 60 -7.27 -1.70 10.65
N VAL A 61 -6.27 -1.37 11.45
CA VAL A 61 -5.75 -2.23 12.55
C VAL A 61 -6.77 -2.49 13.68
N ASP A 62 -7.87 -1.74 13.74
CA ASP A 62 -8.94 -1.93 14.72
C ASP A 62 -10.05 -2.86 14.22
N PHE A 63 -10.02 -3.27 12.95
CA PHE A 63 -11.03 -4.10 12.30
C PHE A 63 -10.42 -5.42 11.79
N THR A 64 -11.12 -6.52 12.00
CA THR A 64 -10.78 -7.83 11.42
C THR A 64 -10.97 -7.80 9.91
N LEU A 65 -10.32 -8.71 9.19
CA LEU A 65 -10.55 -8.88 7.75
C LEU A 65 -12.03 -9.07 7.42
N ALA A 66 -12.77 -9.83 8.24
CA ALA A 66 -14.20 -10.05 8.03
C ALA A 66 -15.00 -8.74 8.11
N GLU A 67 -14.70 -7.87 9.08
CA GLU A 67 -15.30 -6.54 9.18
C GLU A 67 -14.89 -5.67 7.97
N ILE A 68 -13.62 -5.66 7.58
CA ILE A 68 -13.13 -4.92 6.41
C ILE A 68 -13.83 -5.36 5.12
N LYS A 69 -14.05 -6.66 4.93
CA LYS A 69 -14.75 -7.21 3.75
C LYS A 69 -16.23 -6.87 3.70
N SER A 70 -16.83 -6.48 4.83
CA SER A 70 -18.21 -6.00 4.88
C SER A 70 -18.36 -4.55 4.41
N LEU A 71 -17.27 -3.78 4.39
CA LEU A 71 -17.27 -2.41 3.91
C LEU A 71 -17.53 -2.32 2.40
N SER A 72 -18.07 -1.18 1.99
CA SER A 72 -18.11 -0.76 0.60
C SER A 72 -16.98 0.23 0.37
N LEU A 73 -16.14 -0.07 -0.62
CA LEU A 73 -15.08 0.81 -1.11
C LEU A 73 -15.67 1.73 -2.19
N SER A 74 -15.31 3.01 -2.16
CA SER A 74 -15.75 4.02 -3.11
C SER A 74 -14.57 4.82 -3.66
N GLU A 75 -14.84 5.65 -4.67
CA GLU A 75 -13.94 6.76 -5.01
C GLU A 75 -13.77 7.69 -3.80
N ARG A 76 -12.61 8.35 -3.71
CA ARG A 76 -12.25 9.19 -2.57
C ARG A 76 -13.22 10.36 -2.42
N PHE A 77 -13.69 10.57 -1.20
CA PHE A 77 -14.64 11.62 -0.85
C PHE A 77 -14.19 12.37 0.40
N ASP A 78 -14.72 13.57 0.56
CA ASP A 78 -14.60 14.36 1.78
C ASP A 78 -15.59 13.81 2.83
N PRO A 79 -15.13 13.33 3.99
CA PRO A 79 -16.00 12.67 4.97
C PRO A 79 -17.02 13.59 5.63
N GLU A 80 -16.82 14.91 5.62
CA GLU A 80 -17.76 15.88 6.21
C GLU A 80 -18.88 16.23 5.24
N THR A 81 -18.52 16.52 3.98
CA THR A 81 -19.46 16.99 2.94
C THR A 81 -20.04 15.85 2.10
N GLN A 82 -19.44 14.66 2.18
CA GLN A 82 -19.74 13.48 1.36
C GLN A 82 -19.58 13.73 -0.15
N GLN A 83 -18.85 14.78 -0.54
CA GLN A 83 -18.59 15.11 -1.94
C GLN A 83 -17.36 14.38 -2.46
N PRO A 84 -17.35 13.96 -3.75
CA PRO A 84 -16.18 13.35 -4.35
C PRO A 84 -15.03 14.36 -4.45
N ILE A 85 -13.81 13.94 -4.09
CA ILE A 85 -12.60 14.76 -4.26
C ILE A 85 -12.30 14.98 -5.75
N TYR A 86 -12.59 13.97 -6.57
CA TYR A 86 -12.39 14.01 -8.02
C TYR A 86 -13.72 13.80 -8.76
N PRO A 87 -14.52 14.86 -9.00
CA PRO A 87 -15.89 14.74 -9.52
C PRO A 87 -15.99 14.13 -10.93
N ASN A 88 -14.89 14.08 -11.68
CA ASN A 88 -14.83 13.52 -13.03
C ASN A 88 -14.30 12.07 -13.08
N ARG A 89 -14.07 11.43 -11.92
CA ARG A 89 -13.69 10.00 -11.83
C ARG A 89 -14.93 9.11 -11.64
N PHE A 90 -14.73 7.84 -11.26
CA PHE A 90 -15.82 6.89 -11.08
C PHE A 90 -16.82 7.40 -10.02
N PRO A 91 -18.14 7.35 -10.26
CA PRO A 91 -19.14 7.82 -9.31
C PRO A 91 -19.09 7.06 -7.97
N ALA A 92 -18.93 7.79 -6.86
CA ALA A 92 -18.67 7.19 -5.54
C ALA A 92 -19.84 6.35 -4.96
N THR A 93 -21.07 6.54 -5.43
CA THR A 93 -22.29 5.95 -4.84
C THR A 93 -22.95 4.85 -5.66
N GLU A 94 -22.36 4.47 -6.80
CA GLU A 94 -23.05 3.62 -7.79
C GLU A 94 -22.71 2.12 -7.67
N TYR A 95 -21.65 1.75 -6.96
CA TYR A 95 -21.17 0.37 -6.94
C TYR A 95 -20.58 -0.04 -5.58
N ASP A 96 -20.70 -1.33 -5.25
CA ASP A 96 -20.18 -1.92 -4.01
C ASP A 96 -18.84 -2.60 -4.27
N PHE A 97 -17.78 -1.81 -4.43
CA PHE A 97 -16.43 -2.37 -4.54
C PHE A 97 -15.94 -2.93 -3.21
N LYS A 98 -14.99 -3.86 -3.28
CA LYS A 98 -14.39 -4.49 -2.10
C LYS A 98 -12.90 -4.23 -2.02
N ILE A 99 -12.42 -4.14 -0.79
CA ILE A 99 -11.01 -4.00 -0.46
C ILE A 99 -10.34 -5.37 -0.64
N PRO A 100 -9.36 -5.54 -1.54
CA PRO A 100 -8.66 -6.80 -1.68
C PRO A 100 -7.59 -6.96 -0.58
N THR A 101 -7.31 -8.20 -0.21
CA THR A 101 -6.07 -8.57 0.47
C THR A 101 -4.91 -8.54 -0.53
N LEU A 102 -3.68 -8.37 -0.02
CA LEU A 102 -2.48 -8.51 -0.85
C LEU A 102 -2.45 -9.88 -1.55
N GLU A 103 -2.80 -10.94 -0.82
CA GLU A 103 -2.80 -12.30 -1.37
C GLU A 103 -3.83 -12.49 -2.51
N GLU A 104 -5.04 -11.94 -2.36
CA GLU A 104 -6.04 -11.98 -3.42
C GLU A 104 -5.58 -11.22 -4.66
N GLU A 105 -4.98 -10.04 -4.50
CA GLU A 105 -4.50 -9.26 -5.63
C GLU A 105 -3.31 -9.92 -6.35
N ILE A 106 -2.36 -10.51 -5.62
CA ILE A 106 -1.27 -11.28 -6.23
C ILE A 106 -1.83 -12.45 -7.05
N LYS A 107 -2.76 -13.24 -6.49
CA LYS A 107 -3.42 -14.33 -7.22
C LYS A 107 -4.15 -13.82 -8.45
N PHE A 108 -4.80 -12.66 -8.34
CA PHE A 108 -5.51 -12.03 -9.44
C PHE A 108 -4.56 -11.67 -10.59
N ILE A 109 -3.47 -10.97 -10.31
CA ILE A 109 -2.47 -10.56 -11.31
C ILE A 109 -1.77 -11.77 -11.93
N GLN A 110 -1.37 -12.76 -11.12
CA GLN A 110 -0.78 -14.00 -11.64
C GLN A 110 -1.76 -14.80 -12.51
N GLY A 111 -3.05 -14.80 -12.14
CA GLY A 111 -4.13 -15.39 -12.93
C GLY A 111 -4.30 -14.70 -14.28
N LEU A 112 -4.29 -13.35 -14.30
CA LEU A 112 -4.35 -12.56 -15.53
C LEU A 112 -3.12 -12.77 -16.42
N ASN A 113 -1.92 -12.82 -15.83
CA ASN A 113 -0.70 -13.14 -16.56
C ASN A 113 -0.80 -14.51 -17.27
N LYS A 114 -1.29 -15.52 -16.55
CA LYS A 114 -1.52 -16.85 -17.13
C LYS A 114 -2.55 -16.83 -18.27
N SER A 115 -3.70 -16.17 -18.08
CA SER A 115 -4.80 -16.21 -19.06
C SER A 115 -4.54 -15.37 -20.31
N THR A 116 -3.74 -14.32 -20.19
CA THR A 116 -3.43 -13.38 -21.28
C THR A 116 -2.09 -13.64 -21.95
N GLY A 117 -1.24 -14.51 -21.36
CA GLY A 117 0.14 -14.72 -21.80
C GLY A 117 1.08 -13.55 -21.51
N LYS A 118 0.61 -12.54 -20.75
CA LYS A 118 1.43 -11.42 -20.28
C LYS A 118 2.23 -11.83 -19.04
N ASN A 119 3.18 -10.98 -18.66
CA ASN A 119 3.93 -11.11 -17.42
C ASN A 119 4.04 -9.73 -16.76
N ILE A 120 2.95 -9.24 -16.20
CA ILE A 120 2.86 -7.95 -15.52
C ILE A 120 3.37 -8.09 -14.09
N GLY A 121 4.18 -7.13 -13.63
CA GLY A 121 4.76 -7.12 -12.29
C GLY A 121 3.87 -6.47 -11.24
N ILE A 122 4.31 -6.57 -9.98
CA ILE A 122 3.68 -5.89 -8.84
C ILE A 122 4.62 -4.83 -8.26
N TYR A 123 4.06 -3.76 -7.69
CA TYR A 123 4.81 -2.65 -7.11
C TYR A 123 4.27 -2.33 -5.70
N PRO A 124 4.42 -3.25 -4.73
CA PRO A 124 3.88 -3.07 -3.39
C PRO A 124 4.61 -1.99 -2.57
N GLU A 125 3.85 -1.12 -1.92
CA GLU A 125 4.28 -0.17 -0.91
C GLU A 125 3.90 -0.64 0.50
N ILE A 126 4.87 -0.64 1.42
CA ILE A 126 4.60 -0.82 2.85
C ILE A 126 4.27 0.53 3.46
N LYS A 127 3.01 0.76 3.85
CA LYS A 127 2.58 2.04 4.43
C LYS A 127 2.91 2.14 5.91
N LYS A 128 3.51 3.28 6.29
CA LYS A 128 3.76 3.70 7.68
C LYS A 128 4.24 2.53 8.58
N PRO A 129 5.37 1.88 8.27
CA PRO A 129 5.85 0.70 9.01
C PRO A 129 6.13 1.00 10.49
N LEU A 130 6.70 2.17 10.82
CA LEU A 130 6.88 2.57 12.21
C LEU A 130 5.53 2.69 12.96
N TRP A 131 4.52 3.29 12.34
CA TRP A 131 3.19 3.40 12.94
C TRP A 131 2.61 2.01 13.23
N HIS A 132 2.70 1.06 12.28
CA HIS A 132 2.26 -0.32 12.49
C HIS A 132 3.01 -0.99 13.66
N LYS A 133 4.33 -0.79 13.77
CA LYS A 133 5.12 -1.27 14.92
C LYS A 133 4.64 -0.70 16.25
N GLN A 134 4.26 0.59 16.29
CA GLN A 134 3.65 1.20 17.47
C GLN A 134 2.27 0.61 17.80
N GLN A 135 1.57 0.04 16.82
CA GLN A 135 0.35 -0.76 17.02
C GLN A 135 0.63 -2.23 17.38
N GLY A 136 1.90 -2.61 17.58
CA GLY A 136 2.31 -3.98 17.90
C GLY A 136 2.38 -4.94 16.70
N LYS A 137 2.46 -4.41 15.47
CA LYS A 137 2.42 -5.19 14.23
C LYS A 137 3.67 -5.00 13.37
N ASP A 138 4.23 -6.08 12.84
CA ASP A 138 5.39 -6.05 11.94
C ASP A 138 4.96 -6.23 10.49
N ILE A 139 4.46 -5.15 9.89
CA ILE A 139 3.94 -5.16 8.52
C ILE A 139 4.98 -5.61 7.48
N SER A 140 6.22 -5.13 7.57
CA SER A 140 7.26 -5.48 6.61
C SER A 140 7.53 -6.97 6.61
N LYS A 141 7.64 -7.58 7.79
CA LYS A 141 7.82 -9.03 7.90
C LYS A 141 6.65 -9.80 7.28
N ILE A 142 5.42 -9.43 7.62
CA ILE A 142 4.21 -10.10 7.11
C ILE A 142 4.14 -9.99 5.58
N VAL A 143 4.39 -8.81 5.03
CA VAL A 143 4.37 -8.56 3.58
C VAL A 143 5.47 -9.38 2.89
N ILE A 144 6.71 -9.35 3.39
CA ILE A 144 7.82 -10.11 2.80
C ILE A 144 7.55 -11.62 2.84
N ASP A 145 6.97 -12.14 3.92
CA ASP A 145 6.61 -13.56 4.02
C ASP A 145 5.57 -13.95 2.95
N ILE A 146 4.61 -13.07 2.63
CA ILE A 146 3.65 -13.27 1.54
C ILE A 146 4.31 -13.14 0.16
N LEU A 147 5.13 -12.11 -0.07
CA LEU A 147 5.85 -11.93 -1.33
C LEU A 147 6.70 -13.16 -1.65
N ASN A 148 7.44 -13.66 -0.64
CA ASN A 148 8.22 -14.89 -0.75
C ASN A 148 7.33 -16.11 -1.03
N LYS A 149 6.19 -16.26 -0.37
CA LYS A 149 5.24 -17.35 -0.62
C LYS A 149 4.79 -17.40 -2.09
N TYR A 150 4.62 -16.24 -2.73
CA TYR A 150 4.18 -16.12 -4.13
C TYR A 150 5.30 -16.02 -5.17
N GLY A 151 6.56 -16.20 -4.74
CA GLY A 151 7.70 -16.28 -5.65
C GLY A 151 8.40 -14.97 -5.93
N TYR A 152 8.04 -13.87 -5.27
CA TYR A 152 8.74 -12.58 -5.38
C TYR A 152 9.83 -12.50 -4.32
N LYS A 153 11.03 -13.01 -4.62
CA LYS A 153 12.10 -13.23 -3.64
C LYS A 153 13.40 -12.50 -3.98
N SER A 154 13.59 -12.14 -5.24
CA SER A 154 14.88 -11.77 -5.81
C SER A 154 14.77 -10.61 -6.81
N LYS A 155 15.91 -10.05 -7.20
CA LYS A 155 15.97 -8.95 -8.18
C LYS A 155 15.56 -9.36 -9.61
N GLU A 156 15.51 -10.66 -9.90
CA GLU A 156 15.04 -11.16 -11.21
C GLU A 156 13.51 -11.20 -11.30
N ASP A 157 12.82 -11.20 -10.15
CA ASP A 157 11.38 -11.23 -10.10
C ASP A 157 10.79 -9.87 -10.52
N LYS A 158 9.59 -9.89 -11.12
CA LYS A 158 8.88 -8.67 -11.53
C LYS A 158 8.19 -8.01 -10.34
N ILE A 159 9.02 -7.50 -9.43
CA ILE A 159 8.62 -6.76 -8.23
C ILE A 159 9.52 -5.56 -7.99
N TYR A 160 8.91 -4.50 -7.47
CA TYR A 160 9.59 -3.42 -6.75
C TYR A 160 8.87 -3.20 -5.42
N LEU A 161 9.54 -3.47 -4.30
CA LEU A 161 8.99 -3.20 -2.97
C LEU A 161 9.42 -1.81 -2.53
N GLN A 162 8.47 -0.96 -2.18
CA GLN A 162 8.72 0.44 -1.87
C GLN A 162 8.24 0.85 -0.47
N THR A 163 8.87 1.88 0.09
CA THR A 163 8.40 2.57 1.30
C THR A 163 9.06 3.94 1.40
N PHE A 164 8.38 4.85 2.09
CA PHE A 164 8.86 6.17 2.47
C PHE A 164 9.84 6.15 3.66
N ASP A 165 9.91 5.04 4.41
CA ASP A 165 10.70 4.93 5.64
C ASP A 165 12.12 4.39 5.36
N PHE A 166 13.13 5.25 5.42
CA PHE A 166 14.51 4.87 5.11
C PHE A 166 15.11 3.88 6.12
N ASP A 167 14.77 4.01 7.40
CA ASP A 167 15.23 3.04 8.41
C ASP A 167 14.57 1.68 8.19
N GLU A 168 13.32 1.65 7.73
CA GLU A 168 12.69 0.39 7.33
C GLU A 168 13.31 -0.20 6.05
N ILE A 169 13.75 0.61 5.07
CA ILE A 169 14.53 0.11 3.92
C ILE A 169 15.79 -0.63 4.40
N LYS A 170 16.56 -0.04 5.33
CA LYS A 170 17.75 -0.66 5.91
C LYS A 170 17.39 -1.97 6.60
N ARG A 171 16.38 -1.95 7.46
CA ARG A 171 15.89 -3.13 8.18
C ARG A 171 15.45 -4.25 7.23
N ILE A 172 14.68 -3.93 6.19
CA ILE A 172 14.21 -4.91 5.21
C ILE A 172 15.41 -5.61 4.54
N ARG A 173 16.45 -4.83 4.20
CA ARG A 173 17.65 -5.37 3.56
C ARG A 173 18.52 -6.19 4.51
N GLU A 174 18.85 -5.63 5.68
CA GLU A 174 19.88 -6.17 6.56
C GLU A 174 19.36 -7.18 7.58
N GLU A 175 18.16 -6.93 8.15
CA GLU A 175 17.61 -7.76 9.21
C GLU A 175 16.61 -8.79 8.67
N LEU A 176 15.68 -8.37 7.82
CA LEU A 176 14.69 -9.26 7.21
C LEU A 176 15.25 -10.02 6.00
N GLY A 177 16.41 -9.60 5.49
CA GLY A 177 17.16 -10.30 4.46
C GLY A 177 16.46 -10.39 3.10
N TYR A 178 15.51 -9.49 2.81
CA TYR A 178 14.81 -9.50 1.52
C TYR A 178 15.79 -9.24 0.38
N GLN A 179 15.77 -10.07 -0.66
CA GLN A 179 16.71 -9.99 -1.79
C GLN A 179 16.09 -9.40 -3.06
N GLY A 180 14.80 -9.03 -3.03
CA GLY A 180 14.15 -8.33 -4.13
C GLY A 180 14.61 -6.88 -4.28
N LYS A 181 14.08 -6.21 -5.30
CA LYS A 181 14.34 -4.79 -5.56
C LYS A 181 13.63 -3.94 -4.51
N LEU A 182 14.38 -3.03 -3.88
CA LEU A 182 13.86 -2.06 -2.92
C LEU A 182 13.88 -0.65 -3.49
N ILE A 183 12.82 0.11 -3.28
CA ILE A 183 12.69 1.48 -3.78
C ILE A 183 12.45 2.43 -2.60
N MET A 184 13.31 3.42 -2.48
CA MET A 184 13.14 4.50 -1.51
C MET A 184 12.21 5.56 -2.08
N LEU A 185 11.02 5.73 -1.51
CA LEU A 185 10.12 6.82 -1.87
C LEU A 185 10.62 8.12 -1.24
N VAL A 186 10.65 9.21 -2.01
CA VAL A 186 11.17 10.51 -1.56
C VAL A 186 10.06 11.54 -1.62
N GLY A 187 9.58 11.97 -0.45
CA GLY A 187 8.54 12.97 -0.29
C GLY A 187 9.07 14.28 0.30
N GLU A 188 8.18 15.00 0.98
CA GLU A 188 8.48 16.21 1.73
C GLU A 188 8.35 15.98 3.24
N ASN A 189 9.16 16.68 4.03
CA ASN A 189 9.19 16.49 5.50
C ASN A 189 7.86 16.85 6.18
N ASP A 190 7.11 17.79 5.61
CA ASP A 190 5.82 18.23 6.14
C ASP A 190 4.66 17.27 5.83
N TRP A 191 4.88 16.23 5.03
CA TRP A 191 3.89 15.17 4.78
C TRP A 191 3.79 14.17 5.93
N GLU A 192 4.81 14.11 6.80
CA GLU A 192 4.87 13.20 7.94
C GLU A 192 4.66 11.71 7.55
N GLU A 193 5.16 11.30 6.38
CA GLU A 193 4.98 9.93 5.89
C GLU A 193 5.77 8.89 6.69
N ALA A 194 6.96 9.28 7.15
CA ALA A 194 7.90 8.46 7.90
C ALA A 194 8.80 9.37 8.75
N PRO A 195 9.51 8.86 9.78
CA PRO A 195 10.53 9.62 10.52
C PRO A 195 11.83 9.80 9.70
N THR A 196 11.71 9.99 8.40
CA THR A 196 12.82 10.17 7.46
C THR A 196 13.01 11.65 7.18
N ASP A 197 14.24 12.14 7.25
CA ASP A 197 14.58 13.48 6.78
C ASP A 197 14.78 13.46 5.26
N TYR A 198 13.75 13.83 4.50
CA TYR A 198 13.80 13.85 3.05
C TYR A 198 14.74 14.92 2.50
N GLU A 199 15.02 16.01 3.24
CA GLU A 199 16.03 16.99 2.81
C GLU A 199 17.43 16.36 2.83
N TYR A 200 17.72 15.53 3.84
CA TYR A 200 18.92 14.71 3.85
C TYR A 200 18.92 13.70 2.69
N ILE A 201 17.82 12.97 2.47
CA ILE A 201 17.74 11.99 1.36
C ILE A 201 17.96 12.63 -0.01
N LYS A 202 17.51 13.88 -0.21
CA LYS A 202 17.73 14.66 -1.44
C LYS A 202 19.17 15.20 -1.57
N SER A 203 20.00 15.14 -0.52
CA SER A 203 21.41 15.53 -0.59
C SER A 203 22.26 14.48 -1.32
N GLU A 204 23.44 14.87 -1.78
CA GLU A 204 24.40 13.93 -2.39
C GLU A 204 24.83 12.85 -1.40
N GLU A 205 25.09 13.22 -0.14
CA GLU A 205 25.45 12.25 0.90
C GLU A 205 24.30 11.29 1.23
N GLY A 206 23.08 11.80 1.37
CA GLY A 206 21.92 10.96 1.66
C GLY A 206 21.61 10.00 0.51
N MET A 207 21.67 10.46 -0.73
CA MET A 207 21.48 9.59 -1.90
C MET A 207 22.58 8.52 -2.01
N ALA A 208 23.83 8.86 -1.68
CA ALA A 208 24.93 7.89 -1.62
C ALA A 208 24.72 6.86 -0.49
N GLU A 209 24.03 7.21 0.60
CA GLU A 209 23.63 6.26 1.63
C GLU A 209 22.46 5.37 1.15
N VAL A 210 21.43 5.96 0.54
CA VAL A 210 20.27 5.22 -0.02
C VAL A 210 20.73 4.13 -0.98
N ALA A 211 21.69 4.44 -1.86
CA ALA A 211 22.23 3.51 -2.86
C ALA A 211 22.90 2.25 -2.26
N LYS A 212 23.20 2.22 -0.95
CA LYS A 212 23.74 1.02 -0.27
C LYS A 212 22.66 -0.02 0.01
N TYR A 213 21.39 0.40 0.14
CA TYR A 213 20.29 -0.43 0.63
C TYR A 213 19.16 -0.60 -0.40
N ALA A 214 18.86 0.48 -1.14
CA ALA A 214 17.84 0.53 -2.16
C ALA A 214 18.41 0.31 -3.58
N ASP A 215 17.58 -0.21 -4.47
CA ASP A 215 17.87 -0.45 -5.88
C ASP A 215 17.36 0.68 -6.79
N GLY A 216 16.63 1.64 -6.23
CA GLY A 216 16.11 2.81 -6.93
C GLY A 216 15.36 3.75 -5.99
N ILE A 217 14.88 4.85 -6.57
CA ILE A 217 14.12 5.88 -5.85
C ILE A 217 12.81 6.19 -6.57
N GLY A 218 11.78 6.57 -5.82
CA GLY A 218 10.52 7.10 -6.34
C GLY A 218 10.29 8.51 -5.80
N PRO A 219 10.83 9.55 -6.45
CA PRO A 219 10.67 10.92 -5.99
C PRO A 219 9.32 11.51 -6.40
N TRP A 220 8.75 12.35 -5.55
CA TRP A 220 7.75 13.30 -5.99
C TRP A 220 8.38 14.36 -6.90
N ILE A 221 7.65 14.76 -7.96
CA ILE A 221 8.04 15.83 -8.88
C ILE A 221 6.91 16.89 -8.86
N PRO A 222 7.21 18.14 -8.47
CA PRO A 222 6.25 19.25 -8.53
C PRO A 222 5.86 19.67 -9.95
#